data_AF-A0A8S1QV21-F1
#
_entry.id   AF-A0A8S1QV21-F1
#
_cell.length_a   1.000
_cell.length_b   1.000
_cell.length_c   1.000
_cell.angle_alpha   90.00
_cell.angle_beta   90.00
_cell.angle_gamma   90.00
#
_symmetry.space_group_name_H-M   'P 1'
#
loop_
_entity.id
_entity.type
_entity.pdbx_description
1 polymer ?
#
loop_
_entity_poly.entity_id
_entity_poly.type
_entity_poly.pdbx_seq_one_letter_code
_entity_poly.pdbx_strand_id
1 'polypeptide(L)'
;MNMTFYKQCFQTLQGLYELKLISKDEKLLLKGQILKLEIPSDDGTSVEDLSKYFLSLLKQKKRHFINVQTKLHLDMIDEETDEEQL
;
A
#
# COMPACT_ATOMS: atom_id res chain seq x y z
N MET A 1 1.53 -22.74 6.44
CA MET A 1 1.80 -21.30 6.66
C MET A 1 3.24 -21.15 7.11
N ASN A 2 4.13 -20.51 6.33
CA ASN A 2 5.54 -20.34 6.70
C ASN A 2 5.67 -19.35 7.88
N MET A 3 5.63 -19.88 9.12
CA MET A 3 5.67 -19.09 10.35
C MET A 3 6.87 -18.13 10.42
N THR A 4 8.03 -18.53 9.89
CA THR A 4 9.25 -17.72 9.86
C THR A 4 9.05 -16.48 9.00
N PHE A 5 8.52 -16.64 7.79
CA PHE A 5 8.23 -15.53 6.88
C PHE A 5 7.23 -14.53 7.47
N TYR A 6 6.10 -14.99 7.99
CA TYR A 6 5.09 -14.09 8.57
C TYR A 6 5.64 -13.35 9.80
N LYS A 7 6.43 -14.03 10.63
CA LYS A 7 7.11 -13.40 11.78
C LYS A 7 8.05 -12.29 11.31
N GLN A 8 8.89 -12.54 10.31
CA GLN A 8 9.78 -11.52 9.73
C GLN A 8 8.97 -10.35 9.17
N CYS A 9 7.91 -10.60 8.41
CA CYS A 9 7.03 -9.55 7.89
C CYS A 9 6.46 -8.68 8.99
N PHE A 10 5.90 -9.28 10.05
CA PHE A 10 5.30 -8.52 11.14
C PHE A 10 6.34 -7.79 12.00
N GLN A 11 7.54 -8.33 12.16
CA GLN A 11 8.66 -7.66 12.83
C GLN A 11 9.15 -6.45 12.03
N THR A 12 9.38 -6.61 10.72
CA THR A 12 9.74 -5.51 9.83
C THR A 12 8.66 -4.42 9.85
N LEU A 13 7.39 -4.81 9.76
CA LEU A 13 6.28 -3.87 9.78
C LEU A 13 6.15 -3.14 11.14
N GLN A 14 6.47 -3.81 12.25
CA GLN A 14 6.55 -3.18 13.56
C GLN A 14 7.65 -2.12 13.60
N GLY A 15 8.85 -2.44 13.09
CA GLY A 15 9.98 -1.49 13.03
C GLY A 15 9.66 -0.25 12.19
N LEU A 16 9.05 -0.42 11.01
CA LEU A 16 8.62 0.72 10.18
C LEU A 16 7.64 1.65 10.92
N TYR A 17 6.74 1.09 11.72
CA TYR A 17 5.77 1.85 12.50
C TYR A 17 6.42 2.59 13.67
N GLU A 18 7.32 1.93 14.41
CA GLU A 18 8.06 2.54 15.53
C GLU A 18 8.94 3.70 15.07
N LEU A 19 9.53 3.57 13.88
CA LEU A 19 10.30 4.63 13.22
C LEU A 19 9.43 5.74 12.60
N LYS A 20 8.09 5.66 12.72
CA LYS A 20 7.12 6.60 12.13
C LYS A 20 7.25 6.74 10.61
N LEU A 21 7.75 5.73 9.92
CA LEU A 21 7.84 5.69 8.45
C LEU A 21 6.49 5.35 7.81
N ILE A 22 5.60 4.71 8.57
CA ILE A 22 4.24 4.36 8.19
C ILE A 22 3.25 4.72 9.30
N SER A 23 2.02 5.05 8.92
CA SER A 23 0.92 5.29 9.85
C SER A 23 0.32 3.99 10.41
N LYS A 24 -0.53 4.12 11.44
CA LYS A 24 -1.28 2.98 11.99
C LYS A 24 -2.21 2.33 10.96
N ASP A 25 -2.80 3.13 10.07
CA ASP A 25 -3.72 2.65 9.03
C ASP A 25 -2.96 1.95 7.90
N GLU A 26 -1.81 2.51 7.50
CA GLU A 26 -0.90 1.88 6.53
C GLU A 26 -0.39 0.53 7.06
N LYS A 27 -0.06 0.45 8.36
CA LYS A 27 0.30 -0.80 9.04
C LYS A 27 -0.83 -1.83 9.01
N LEU A 28 -2.06 -1.43 9.34
CA LEU A 28 -3.22 -2.33 9.33
C LEU A 28 -3.47 -2.90 7.92
N LEU A 29 -3.38 -2.03 6.91
CA LEU A 29 -3.53 -2.41 5.52
C LEU A 29 -2.47 -3.43 5.09
N LEU A 30 -1.20 -3.16 5.39
CA LEU A 30 -0.10 -4.06 5.04
C LEU A 30 -0.22 -5.41 5.73
N LYS A 31 -0.69 -5.47 6.99
CA LYS A 31 -1.03 -6.75 7.65
C LYS A 31 -2.05 -7.56 6.85
N GLY A 32 -3.11 -6.91 6.39
CA GLY A 32 -4.14 -7.54 5.57
C GLY A 32 -3.59 -8.06 4.24
N GLN A 33 -2.63 -7.36 3.63
CA GLN A 33 -1.97 -7.83 2.42
C GLN A 33 -1.03 -9.01 2.69
N ILE A 34 -0.20 -8.95 3.73
CA ILE A 34 0.71 -10.03 4.13
C ILE A 34 -0.08 -11.34 4.31
N LEU A 35 -1.21 -11.31 5.01
CA LEU A 35 -2.04 -12.49 5.26
C LEU A 35 -2.64 -13.11 3.98
N LYS A 36 -2.73 -12.36 2.89
CA LYS A 36 -3.22 -12.83 1.58
C LYS A 36 -2.10 -13.38 0.69
N LEU A 37 -0.84 -13.22 1.07
CA LEU A 37 0.28 -13.75 0.30
C LEU A 37 0.34 -15.27 0.51
N GLU A 38 0.09 -16.02 -0.56
CA GLU A 38 0.34 -17.45 -0.63
C GLU A 38 1.79 -17.67 -1.04
N ILE A 39 2.72 -17.64 -0.08
CA ILE A 39 4.14 -17.76 -0.39
C ILE A 39 4.61 -19.21 -0.23
N PRO A 40 5.22 -19.81 -1.27
CA PRO A 40 5.95 -21.06 -1.11
C PRO A 40 7.12 -20.85 -0.14
N SER A 41 7.39 -21.85 0.69
CA SER A 41 8.33 -21.80 1.81
C SER A 41 9.79 -21.63 1.36
N ASP A 42 10.18 -20.43 0.95
CA ASP A 42 11.58 -20.10 0.70
C ASP A 42 12.07 -19.06 1.73
N ASP A 43 13.07 -19.46 2.51
CA ASP A 43 13.50 -18.81 3.75
C ASP A 43 14.52 -17.68 3.54
N GLY A 44 14.62 -17.17 2.29
CA GLY A 44 15.68 -16.23 1.88
C GLY A 44 15.36 -14.74 1.93
N THR A 45 14.17 -14.32 2.39
CA THR A 45 13.79 -12.89 2.29
C THR A 45 14.42 -12.06 3.40
N SER A 46 15.26 -11.08 3.04
CA SER A 46 15.89 -10.18 4.00
C SER A 46 14.92 -9.13 4.56
N VAL A 47 15.22 -8.58 5.75
CA VAL A 47 14.47 -7.46 6.36
C VAL A 47 14.48 -6.23 5.45
N GLU A 48 15.57 -5.99 4.74
CA GLU A 48 15.71 -4.87 3.81
C GLU A 48 14.76 -5.02 2.62
N ASP A 49 14.67 -6.22 2.04
CA ASP A 49 13.78 -6.49 0.92
C ASP A 49 12.31 -6.37 1.33
N LEU A 50 11.95 -6.87 2.51
CA LEU A 50 10.61 -6.69 3.08
C LEU A 50 10.29 -5.21 3.29
N SER A 51 11.25 -4.43 3.80
CA SER A 51 11.07 -2.99 4.02
C SER A 51 10.82 -2.25 2.70
N LYS A 52 11.65 -2.52 1.68
CA LYS A 52 11.49 -1.95 0.34
C LYS A 52 10.14 -2.35 -0.27
N TYR A 53 9.77 -3.62 -0.16
CA TYR A 53 8.51 -4.14 -0.67
C TYR A 53 7.30 -3.43 -0.04
N PHE A 54 7.22 -3.35 1.29
CA PHE A 54 6.12 -2.67 1.97
C PHE A 54 6.02 -1.18 1.63
N LEU A 55 7.15 -0.47 1.60
CA LEU A 55 7.17 0.94 1.22
C LEU A 55 6.77 1.14 -0.25
N SER A 56 7.13 0.22 -1.13
CA SER A 56 6.72 0.24 -2.53
C SER A 56 5.21 0.09 -2.70
N LEU A 57 4.58 -0.83 -1.95
CA LEU A 57 3.13 -1.03 -1.95
C LEU A 57 2.38 0.23 -1.51
N LEU A 58 2.86 0.87 -0.45
CA LEU A 58 2.28 2.13 0.02
C LEU A 58 2.45 3.27 -1.00
N LYS A 59 3.62 3.36 -1.66
CA LYS A 59 3.86 4.34 -2.71
C LYS A 59 2.95 4.14 -3.92
N GLN A 60 2.73 2.89 -4.34
CA GLN A 60 1.78 2.56 -5.40
C GLN A 60 0.35 2.95 -5.01
N LYS A 61 -0.06 2.66 -3.77
CA LYS A 61 -1.39 3.06 -3.28
C LYS A 61 -1.57 4.58 -3.28
N LYS A 62 -0.58 5.34 -2.80
CA LYS A 62 -0.62 6.81 -2.80
C LYS A 62 -0.75 7.37 -4.21
N ARG A 63 0.01 6.83 -5.17
CA ARG A 63 -0.11 7.19 -6.59
C ARG A 63 -1.48 6.85 -7.17
N HIS A 64 -2.01 5.67 -6.86
CA HIS A 64 -3.33 5.27 -7.34
C HIS A 64 -4.43 6.18 -6.78
N PHE A 65 -4.37 6.52 -5.49
CA PHE A 65 -5.31 7.45 -4.88
C PHE A 65 -5.25 8.84 -5.52
N ILE A 66 -4.05 9.38 -5.75
CA ILE A 66 -3.88 10.66 -6.45
C ILE A 66 -4.47 10.58 -7.87
N ASN A 67 -4.14 9.53 -8.63
CA ASN A 67 -4.64 9.38 -10.00
C ASN A 67 -6.17 9.23 -10.06
N VAL A 68 -6.77 8.51 -9.11
CA VAL A 68 -8.23 8.37 -9.03
C VAL A 68 -8.88 9.70 -8.65
N GLN A 69 -8.30 10.46 -7.72
CA GLN A 69 -8.79 11.80 -7.39
C GLN A 69 -8.65 12.77 -8.56
N THR A 70 -7.50 12.78 -9.24
CA THR A 70 -7.31 13.61 -10.43
C THR A 70 -8.29 13.22 -11.53
N LYS A 71 -8.53 11.93 -11.75
CA LYS A 71 -9.53 11.47 -12.72
C LYS A 71 -10.94 11.93 -12.34
N LEU A 72 -11.39 11.70 -11.10
CA LEU A 72 -12.68 12.20 -10.63
C LEU A 72 -12.81 13.72 -10.78
N HIS A 73 -11.74 14.46 -10.51
CA HIS A 73 -11.74 15.90 -10.62
C HIS A 73 -11.77 16.40 -12.07
N LEU A 74 -11.22 15.63 -13.01
CA LEU A 74 -11.31 15.90 -14.45
C LEU A 74 -12.70 15.50 -14.98
N ASP A 75 -13.22 14.34 -14.56
CA ASP A 75 -14.56 13.86 -14.91
C ASP A 75 -15.64 14.84 -14.41
N MET A 76 -15.42 15.52 -13.27
CA MET A 76 -16.29 16.60 -12.77
C MET A 76 -16.22 17.90 -13.59
N ILE A 77 -15.08 18.20 -14.23
CA ILE A 77 -14.94 19.40 -15.07
C ILE A 77 -15.70 19.21 -16.39
N ASP A 78 -15.73 17.98 -16.93
CA ASP A 78 -16.45 17.68 -18.17
C ASP A 78 -17.98 17.79 -18.00
N GLU A 79 -18.54 17.56 -16.80
CA GLU A 79 -19.98 17.68 -16.53
C GLU A 79 -20.48 19.12 -16.28
N GLU A 80 -19.60 20.10 -16.02
CA GLU A 80 -20.00 21.50 -15.77
C GLU A 80 -20.09 22.36 -17.05
N THR A 81 -19.92 21.78 -18.26
CA THR A 81 -19.81 22.55 -19.51
C THR A 81 -20.91 22.34 -20.55
N ASP A 82 -22.10 21.85 -20.18
CA ASP A 82 -23.16 21.55 -21.15
C ASP A 82 -24.56 22.11 -20.85
N GLU A 83 -24.68 23.21 -20.07
CA GLU A 83 -25.95 23.98 -19.98
C GLU A 83 -25.71 25.50 -19.98
N GLU A 84 -25.13 26.04 -21.06
CA GLU A 84 -25.34 27.46 -21.40
C GLU A 84 -25.18 27.68 -22.92
N GLN A 85 -26.09 27.11 -23.71
CA GLN A 85 -26.32 27.55 -25.09
C GLN A 85 -27.81 27.82 -25.33
N LEU A 86 -28.15 29.12 -25.23
CA LEU A 86 -29.24 29.89 -25.86
C LEU A 86 -30.70 29.62 -25.46
#